data_AF-A0A3D8RJN6-F1
#
_entry.id   AF-A0A3D8RJN6-F1
#
_cell.length_a   1.000
_cell.length_b   1.000
_cell.length_c   1.000
_cell.angle_alpha   90.00
_cell.angle_beta   90.00
_cell.angle_gamma   90.00
#
_symmetry.space_group_name_H-M   'P 1'
#
loop_
_entity.id
_entity.type
_entity.pdbx_description
1 polymer ?
#
loop_
_entity_poly.entity_id
_entity_poly.type
_entity_poly.pdbx_seq_one_letter_code
_entity_poly.pdbx_strand_id
1 'polypeptide(L)'
;MSFRCGPCDRFFDSDKALQQHVQDAPAHAPSFNCRPCDRSFSNEKALQQHLQDAPAHVPSFNCEPCDRSFSSDEALQQHLRDAPAHAPSFDCEACDRTFGSEEALHQHLRDSPVHAPSINCDDCDRSFNSEEALRQHLRDSPAHASFFDCAPCDRTFSSAEALQQHLRDSRIHQQDTETPLNMFFRSFPTFDYDPSLPPATSYASLREHKGWRRGSAASADAWTRYQEALESELHMWFGAENDLTAWHALCRAIGVKPLPRTCEQCEETVRRTHVNIIDLIEWGRSDNEDKVQTFRDVAQLRAYTKETRKIFSNTFDGEGGNVVLRHLLRKIF
;
A
#
# COMPACT_ATOMS: atom_id res chain seq x y z
N MET A 1 -9.35 -56.82 -105.82
CA MET A 1 -9.72 -56.01 -104.65
C MET A 1 -8.87 -54.76 -104.71
N SER A 2 -9.45 -53.57 -104.66
CA SER A 2 -8.71 -52.31 -104.60
C SER A 2 -8.61 -51.86 -103.14
N PHE A 3 -7.44 -51.34 -102.75
CA PHE A 3 -7.16 -50.86 -101.40
C PHE A 3 -7.24 -49.33 -101.38
N ARG A 4 -8.10 -48.76 -100.54
CA ARG A 4 -8.34 -47.31 -100.44
C ARG A 4 -7.49 -46.70 -99.32
N CYS A 5 -6.79 -45.61 -99.63
CA CYS A 5 -6.13 -44.78 -98.63
C CYS A 5 -7.16 -43.86 -97.97
N GLY A 6 -7.50 -44.11 -96.70
CA GLY A 6 -8.52 -43.32 -95.98
C GLY A 6 -8.25 -41.80 -95.91
N PRO A 7 -6.99 -41.33 -95.75
CA PRO A 7 -6.74 -39.90 -95.64
C PRO A 7 -6.75 -39.11 -96.97
N CYS A 8 -6.57 -39.75 -98.14
CA CYS A 8 -6.51 -39.05 -99.43
C CYS A 8 -7.35 -39.69 -100.55
N ASP A 9 -8.13 -40.72 -100.22
CA ASP A 9 -9.08 -41.42 -101.08
C ASP A 9 -8.53 -42.01 -102.39
N ARG A 10 -7.20 -42.19 -102.47
CA ARG A 10 -6.56 -42.89 -103.59
C ARG A 10 -6.71 -44.40 -103.48
N PHE A 11 -6.85 -45.05 -104.64
CA PHE A 11 -6.98 -46.51 -104.76
C PHE A 11 -5.68 -47.13 -105.27
N PHE A 12 -5.34 -48.29 -104.71
CA PHE A 12 -4.14 -49.03 -105.03
C PHE A 12 -4.47 -50.49 -105.32
N ASP A 13 -3.68 -51.09 -106.22
CA ASP A 13 -3.92 -52.46 -106.71
C ASP A 13 -3.40 -53.54 -105.74
N SER A 14 -2.67 -53.15 -104.69
CA SER A 14 -2.21 -54.05 -103.63
C SER A 14 -2.02 -53.33 -102.30
N ASP A 15 -2.14 -54.07 -101.19
CA ASP A 15 -1.87 -53.55 -99.85
C ASP A 15 -0.43 -53.04 -99.70
N LYS A 16 0.55 -53.73 -100.30
CA LYS A 16 1.95 -53.28 -100.29
C LYS A 16 2.14 -51.91 -100.97
N ALA A 17 1.44 -51.66 -102.07
CA ALA A 17 1.46 -50.36 -102.75
C ALA A 17 0.77 -49.26 -101.92
N LEU A 18 -0.31 -49.59 -101.20
CA LEU A 18 -0.95 -48.68 -100.26
C LEU A 18 -0.01 -48.34 -99.08
N GLN A 19 0.64 -49.33 -98.46
CA GLN A 19 1.56 -49.10 -97.35
C GLN A 19 2.76 -48.23 -97.75
N GLN A 20 3.35 -48.47 -98.92
CA GLN A 20 4.43 -47.64 -99.45
C GLN A 20 3.96 -46.20 -99.71
N HIS A 21 2.77 -46.01 -100.26
CA HIS A 21 2.17 -44.68 -100.44
C HIS A 21 1.96 -43.93 -99.12
N VAL A 22 1.50 -44.63 -98.07
CA VAL A 22 1.31 -44.04 -96.72
C VAL A 22 2.66 -43.65 -96.09
N GLN A 23 3.73 -44.40 -96.36
CA GLN A 23 5.07 -44.07 -95.83
C GLN A 23 5.76 -42.93 -96.60
N ASP A 24 5.63 -42.87 -97.92
CA ASP A 24 6.39 -41.93 -98.75
C ASP A 24 5.69 -40.59 -98.95
N ALA A 25 4.36 -40.51 -98.77
CA ALA A 25 3.64 -39.27 -98.98
C ALA A 25 3.81 -38.32 -97.76
N PRO A 26 4.32 -37.09 -97.95
CA PRO A 26 4.47 -36.11 -96.87
C PRO A 26 3.16 -35.78 -96.15
N ALA A 27 2.03 -35.94 -96.84
CA ALA A 27 0.68 -35.72 -96.29
C ALA A 27 0.27 -36.75 -95.22
N HIS A 28 0.97 -37.90 -95.15
CA HIS A 28 0.70 -38.99 -94.21
C HIS A 28 1.80 -39.14 -93.15
N ALA A 29 2.85 -38.31 -93.21
CA ALA A 29 3.88 -38.29 -92.18
C ALA A 29 3.29 -37.82 -90.84
N PRO A 30 3.64 -38.46 -89.70
CA PRO A 30 3.14 -38.05 -88.40
C PRO A 30 3.60 -36.63 -88.10
N SER A 31 2.65 -35.70 -87.96
CA SER A 31 2.92 -34.31 -87.55
C SER A 31 2.93 -34.22 -86.03
N PHE A 32 4.02 -33.69 -85.47
CA PHE A 32 4.16 -33.47 -84.04
C PHE A 32 3.69 -32.06 -83.72
N ASN A 33 2.45 -31.92 -83.24
CA ASN A 33 1.81 -30.64 -83.06
C ASN A 33 1.94 -30.13 -81.62
N CYS A 34 2.35 -28.88 -81.47
CA CYS A 34 2.39 -28.17 -80.19
C CYS A 34 0.98 -27.68 -79.84
N ARG A 35 0.28 -28.38 -78.94
CA ARG A 35 -1.10 -28.01 -78.55
C ARG A 35 -1.27 -26.56 -78.06
N PRO A 36 -0.29 -25.95 -77.35
CA PRO A 36 -0.46 -24.57 -76.88
C PRO A 36 -0.28 -23.49 -77.96
N CYS A 37 0.31 -23.77 -79.13
CA CYS A 37 0.54 -22.75 -80.16
C CYS A 37 0.29 -23.22 -81.61
N ASP A 38 -0.33 -24.39 -81.79
CA ASP A 38 -0.73 -25.03 -83.05
C ASP A 38 0.37 -25.16 -84.13
N ARG A 39 1.65 -25.10 -83.72
CA ARG A 39 2.79 -25.33 -84.62
C ARG A 39 3.07 -26.81 -84.82
N SER A 40 3.32 -27.19 -86.07
CA SER A 40 3.68 -28.56 -86.47
C SER A 40 5.19 -28.71 -86.66
N PHE A 41 5.74 -29.82 -86.16
CA PHE A 41 7.16 -30.17 -86.26
C PHE A 41 7.35 -31.51 -86.96
N SER A 42 8.51 -31.67 -87.61
CA SER A 42 8.86 -32.84 -88.42
C SER A 42 9.24 -34.08 -87.60
N ASN A 43 9.55 -33.92 -86.32
CA ASN A 43 9.82 -35.02 -85.39
C ASN A 43 9.65 -34.57 -83.93
N GLU A 44 9.58 -35.55 -83.02
CA GLU A 44 9.41 -35.33 -81.58
C GLU A 44 10.54 -34.50 -80.96
N LYS A 45 11.79 -34.70 -81.40
CA LYS A 45 12.95 -33.96 -80.88
C LYS A 45 12.83 -32.46 -81.18
N ALA A 46 12.37 -32.10 -82.38
CA ALA A 46 12.13 -30.72 -82.78
C ALA A 46 10.97 -30.08 -81.98
N LEU A 47 9.92 -30.86 -81.66
CA LEU A 47 8.84 -30.41 -80.78
C LEU A 47 9.35 -30.20 -79.34
N GLN A 48 10.12 -31.13 -78.77
CA GLN A 48 10.67 -31.02 -77.42
C GLN A 48 11.59 -29.81 -77.28
N GLN A 49 12.45 -29.56 -78.25
CA GLN A 49 13.32 -28.40 -78.24
C GLN A 49 12.51 -27.09 -78.35
N HIS A 50 11.47 -27.06 -79.18
CA HIS A 50 10.53 -25.94 -79.22
C HIS A 50 9.83 -25.68 -77.88
N LEU A 51 9.40 -26.72 -77.15
CA LEU A 51 8.79 -26.60 -75.83
C LEU A 51 9.76 -26.07 -74.77
N GLN A 52 11.06 -26.31 -74.90
CA GLN A 52 12.09 -25.80 -73.99
C GLN A 52 12.50 -24.36 -74.31
N ASP A 53 12.65 -24.03 -75.60
CA ASP A 53 13.21 -22.76 -76.04
C ASP A 53 12.15 -21.64 -76.18
N ALA A 54 10.87 -22.00 -76.34
CA ALA A 54 9.81 -21.01 -76.50
C ALA A 54 9.41 -20.40 -75.14
N PRO A 55 9.49 -19.07 -74.96
CA PRO A 55 9.11 -18.40 -73.72
C PRO A 55 7.66 -18.68 -73.30
N ALA A 56 6.78 -18.96 -74.27
CA ALA A 56 5.37 -19.30 -74.04
C ALA A 56 5.15 -20.70 -73.43
N HIS A 57 6.19 -21.53 -73.32
CA HIS A 57 6.13 -22.90 -72.81
C HIS A 57 7.02 -23.12 -71.58
N VAL A 58 7.80 -22.11 -71.18
CA VAL A 58 8.52 -22.12 -69.92
C VAL A 58 7.51 -22.02 -68.76
N PRO A 59 7.55 -22.92 -67.76
CA PRO A 59 6.68 -22.80 -66.60
C PRO A 59 6.97 -21.48 -65.87
N SER A 60 5.96 -20.61 -65.80
CA SER A 60 6.02 -19.36 -65.04
C SER A 60 5.76 -19.64 -63.56
N PHE A 61 6.67 -19.22 -62.69
CA PHE A 61 6.49 -19.29 -61.24
C PHE A 61 5.80 -18.00 -60.79
N ASN A 62 4.51 -18.09 -60.45
CA ASN A 62 3.69 -16.93 -60.14
C ASN A 62 3.64 -16.69 -58.62
N CYS A 63 3.80 -15.44 -58.21
CA CYS A 63 3.55 -14.99 -56.84
C CYS A 63 2.07 -14.66 -56.70
N GLU A 64 1.27 -15.56 -56.10
CA GLU A 64 -0.16 -15.32 -55.88
C GLU A 64 -0.48 -13.99 -55.17
N PRO A 65 0.29 -13.52 -54.16
CA PRO A 65 -0.03 -12.25 -53.51
C PRO A 65 0.27 -10.98 -54.31
N CYS A 66 1.01 -11.02 -55.44
CA CYS A 66 1.27 -9.81 -56.24
C CYS A 66 1.26 -10.00 -57.77
N ASP A 67 0.76 -11.14 -58.24
CA ASP A 67 0.59 -11.52 -59.66
C ASP A 67 1.86 -11.40 -60.52
N ARG A 68 3.05 -11.40 -59.90
CA ARG A 68 4.33 -11.37 -60.62
C ARG A 68 4.78 -12.76 -61.04
N SER A 69 5.23 -12.88 -62.28
CA SER A 69 5.77 -14.12 -62.84
C SER A 69 7.29 -14.11 -62.88
N PHE A 70 7.90 -15.23 -62.47
CA PHE A 70 9.34 -15.44 -62.43
C PHE A 70 9.74 -16.62 -63.33
N SER A 71 10.96 -16.59 -63.84
CA SER A 71 11.51 -17.59 -64.75
C SER A 71 12.04 -18.85 -64.06
N SER A 72 12.15 -18.85 -62.72
CA SER A 72 12.54 -20.02 -61.93
C SER A 72 11.97 -19.95 -60.51
N ASP A 73 11.92 -21.10 -59.82
CA ASP A 73 11.50 -21.19 -58.42
C ASP A 73 12.45 -20.40 -57.51
N GLU A 74 13.77 -20.45 -57.74
CA GLU A 74 14.74 -19.73 -56.92
C GLU A 74 14.51 -18.20 -56.99
N ALA A 75 14.17 -17.68 -58.17
CA ALA A 75 13.84 -16.27 -58.35
C ALA A 75 12.54 -15.88 -57.63
N LEU A 76 11.53 -16.76 -57.63
CA LEU A 76 10.31 -16.58 -56.84
C LEU A 76 10.61 -16.61 -55.33
N GLN A 77 11.38 -17.57 -54.84
CA GLN A 77 11.75 -17.68 -53.42
C GLN A 77 12.56 -16.49 -52.93
N GLN A 78 13.46 -15.95 -53.77
CA GLN A 78 14.18 -14.72 -53.45
C GLN A 78 13.23 -13.53 -53.39
N HIS A 79 12.31 -13.40 -54.36
CA HIS A 79 11.29 -12.36 -54.33
C HIS A 79 10.40 -12.41 -53.08
N LEU A 80 9.97 -13.60 -52.64
CA LEU A 80 9.17 -13.77 -51.42
C LEU A 80 9.95 -13.37 -50.15
N ARG A 81 11.27 -13.56 -50.11
CA ARG A 81 12.11 -13.13 -48.99
C ARG A 81 12.38 -11.63 -48.97
N ASP A 82 12.66 -11.04 -50.13
CA ASP A 82 13.17 -9.67 -50.23
C ASP A 82 12.05 -8.63 -50.38
N ALA A 83 10.86 -9.02 -50.82
CA ALA A 83 9.75 -8.10 -51.02
C ALA A 83 9.09 -7.72 -49.69
N PRO A 84 9.01 -6.42 -49.34
CA PRO A 84 8.38 -5.96 -48.11
C PRO A 84 6.89 -6.36 -47.99
N ALA A 85 6.22 -6.55 -49.12
CA ALA A 85 4.82 -6.98 -49.18
C ALA A 85 4.61 -8.46 -48.75
N HIS A 86 5.68 -9.23 -48.63
CA HIS A 86 5.66 -10.64 -48.22
C HIS A 86 6.38 -10.87 -46.89
N ALA A 87 6.90 -9.81 -46.28
CA ALA A 87 7.46 -9.89 -44.95
C ALA A 87 6.34 -10.23 -43.94
N PRO A 88 6.60 -11.13 -42.97
CA PRO A 88 5.62 -11.44 -41.94
C PRO A 88 5.32 -10.17 -41.12
N SER A 89 4.04 -9.81 -41.05
CA SER A 89 3.53 -8.75 -40.20
C SER A 89 3.02 -9.34 -38.89
N PHE A 90 3.37 -8.70 -37.78
CA PHE A 90 2.95 -9.09 -36.44
C PHE A 90 2.10 -7.98 -35.87
N ASP A 91 0.78 -8.18 -35.88
CA ASP A 91 -0.19 -7.19 -35.42
C ASP A 91 -0.44 -7.30 -33.92
N CYS A 92 -0.59 -6.17 -33.24
CA CYS A 92 -1.03 -6.15 -31.85
C CYS A 92 -2.56 -6.27 -31.79
N GLU A 93 -3.11 -7.27 -31.10
CA GLU A 93 -4.57 -7.43 -31.02
C GLU A 93 -5.29 -6.30 -30.26
N ALA A 94 -4.55 -5.57 -29.42
CA ALA A 94 -5.09 -4.52 -28.56
C ALA A 94 -4.78 -3.09 -29.04
N CYS A 95 -4.07 -2.92 -30.17
CA CYS A 95 -3.94 -1.62 -30.85
C CYS A 95 -3.63 -1.77 -32.33
N ASP A 96 -3.94 -0.77 -33.16
CA ASP A 96 -3.75 -0.83 -34.62
C ASP A 96 -2.26 -0.71 -35.08
N ARG A 97 -1.31 -1.25 -34.31
CA ARG A 97 0.12 -1.24 -34.64
C ARG A 97 0.58 -2.60 -35.18
N THR A 98 1.35 -2.53 -36.25
CA THR A 98 1.96 -3.66 -36.94
C THR A 98 3.48 -3.61 -36.83
N PHE A 99 4.09 -4.75 -36.55
CA PHE A 99 5.54 -4.91 -36.37
C PHE A 99 6.11 -5.85 -37.43
N GLY A 100 7.38 -5.64 -37.82
CA GLY A 100 8.08 -6.46 -38.80
C GLY A 100 8.80 -7.69 -38.23
N SER A 101 8.73 -7.90 -36.92
CA SER A 101 9.27 -9.10 -36.26
C SER A 101 8.51 -9.40 -34.95
N GLU A 102 8.57 -10.65 -34.53
CA GLU A 102 7.98 -11.13 -33.27
C GLU A 102 8.65 -10.47 -32.05
N GLU A 103 9.97 -10.27 -32.08
CA GLU A 103 10.71 -9.61 -30.99
C GLU A 103 10.28 -8.15 -30.82
N ALA A 104 10.03 -7.45 -31.93
CA ALA A 104 9.55 -6.06 -31.90
C ALA A 104 8.13 -5.97 -31.32
N LEU A 105 7.25 -6.92 -31.64
CA LEU A 105 5.93 -7.04 -31.03
C LEU A 105 6.04 -7.33 -29.51
N HIS A 106 6.89 -8.29 -29.11
CA HIS A 106 7.08 -8.61 -27.69
C HIS A 106 7.64 -7.43 -26.88
N GLN A 107 8.58 -6.67 -27.43
CA GLN A 107 9.09 -5.46 -26.80
C GLN A 107 7.97 -4.41 -26.65
N HIS A 108 7.14 -4.23 -27.68
CA HIS A 108 5.98 -3.36 -27.62
C HIS A 108 4.98 -3.78 -26.53
N LEU A 109 4.64 -5.07 -26.43
CA LEU A 109 3.74 -5.59 -25.40
C LEU A 109 4.28 -5.37 -23.98
N ARG A 110 5.60 -5.38 -23.81
CA ARG A 110 6.25 -5.14 -22.51
C ARG A 110 6.24 -3.66 -22.11
N ASP A 111 6.59 -2.78 -23.04
CA ASP A 111 6.85 -1.37 -22.75
C ASP A 111 5.63 -0.47 -22.93
N SER A 112 4.62 -0.93 -23.66
CA SER A 112 3.42 -0.14 -23.93
C SER A 112 2.56 -0.03 -22.67
N PRO A 113 2.21 1.18 -22.21
CA PRO A 113 1.31 1.37 -21.08
C PRO A 113 -0.10 0.85 -21.33
N VAL A 114 -0.47 0.57 -22.59
CA VAL A 114 -1.75 -0.06 -22.98
C VAL A 114 -1.78 -1.56 -22.64
N HIS A 115 -0.61 -2.19 -22.51
CA HIS A 115 -0.47 -3.63 -22.24
C HIS A 115 0.18 -3.92 -20.87
N ALA A 116 0.75 -2.90 -20.22
CA ALA A 116 1.24 -3.04 -18.87
C ALA A 116 0.09 -3.39 -17.91
N PRO A 117 0.25 -4.38 -17.03
CA PRO A 117 -0.76 -4.70 -16.03
C PRO A 117 -0.97 -3.47 -15.13
N SER A 118 -2.18 -2.92 -15.18
CA SER A 118 -2.58 -1.84 -14.28
C SER A 118 -2.85 -2.42 -12.91
N ILE A 119 -2.00 -2.10 -11.95
CA ILE A 119 -2.19 -2.46 -10.54
C ILE A 119 -3.00 -1.35 -9.89
N ASN A 120 -4.23 -1.68 -9.49
CA ASN A 120 -5.10 -0.72 -8.81
C ASN A 120 -4.72 -0.63 -7.33
N CYS A 121 -4.85 0.57 -6.76
CA CYS A 121 -4.83 0.74 -5.33
C CYS A 121 -6.17 0.26 -4.75
N ASP A 122 -6.15 -0.58 -3.72
CA ASP A 122 -7.39 -1.06 -3.09
C ASP A 122 -8.14 0.04 -2.32
N ASP A 123 -7.41 1.09 -1.91
CA ASP A 123 -7.91 2.18 -1.07
C ASP A 123 -8.24 3.46 -1.86
N CYS A 124 -7.98 3.51 -3.17
CA CYS A 124 -8.39 4.63 -4.03
C CYS A 124 -8.50 4.26 -5.52
N ASP A 125 -9.20 5.08 -6.32
CA ASP A 125 -9.43 4.85 -7.75
C ASP A 125 -8.19 5.09 -8.65
N ARG A 126 -6.96 4.97 -8.12
CA ARG A 126 -5.72 5.14 -8.90
C ARG A 126 -5.12 3.81 -9.32
N SER A 127 -4.63 3.78 -10.54
CA SER A 127 -4.00 2.62 -11.18
C SER A 127 -2.55 2.92 -11.59
N PHE A 128 -1.66 1.97 -11.36
CA PHE A 128 -0.21 2.09 -11.57
C PHE A 128 0.30 1.03 -12.55
N ASN A 129 1.40 1.33 -13.25
CA ASN A 129 2.00 0.44 -14.24
C ASN A 129 3.11 -0.46 -13.66
N SER A 130 3.41 -0.36 -12.37
CA SER A 130 4.37 -1.21 -11.65
C SER A 130 4.08 -1.28 -10.15
N GLU A 131 4.58 -2.33 -9.50
CA GLU A 131 4.45 -2.50 -8.05
C GLU A 131 5.27 -1.45 -7.29
N GLU A 132 6.44 -1.05 -7.80
CA GLU A 132 7.24 0.03 -7.24
C GLU A 132 6.50 1.37 -7.26
N ALA A 133 5.81 1.69 -8.35
CA ALA A 133 5.02 2.91 -8.46
C ALA A 133 3.84 2.91 -7.47
N LEU A 134 3.18 1.76 -7.30
CA LEU A 134 2.15 1.59 -6.27
C LEU A 134 2.73 1.74 -4.86
N ARG A 135 3.86 1.11 -4.54
CA ARG A 135 4.51 1.25 -3.23
C ARG A 135 4.92 2.68 -2.92
N GLN A 136 5.43 3.41 -3.91
CA GLN A 136 5.76 4.82 -3.74
C GLN A 136 4.50 5.65 -3.48
N HIS A 137 3.42 5.37 -4.21
CA HIS A 137 2.13 6.01 -3.97
C HIS A 137 1.59 5.75 -2.56
N LEU A 138 1.63 4.52 -2.08
CA LEU A 138 1.18 4.17 -0.72
C LEU A 138 2.01 4.87 0.36
N ARG A 139 3.31 5.09 0.11
CA ARG A 139 4.20 5.79 1.05
C ARG A 139 3.97 7.30 1.07
N ASP A 140 3.83 7.92 -0.09
CA ASP A 140 3.86 9.39 -0.22
C ASP A 140 2.46 10.04 -0.18
N SER A 141 1.40 9.27 -0.44
CA SER A 141 0.05 9.81 -0.47
C SER A 141 -0.46 10.02 0.95
N PRO A 142 -0.93 11.23 1.35
CA PRO A 142 -1.48 11.49 2.67
C PRO A 142 -2.69 10.62 3.03
N ALA A 143 -3.36 10.05 2.02
CA ALA A 143 -4.49 9.14 2.21
C ALA A 143 -4.07 7.72 2.66
N HIS A 144 -2.81 7.34 2.44
CA HIS A 144 -2.26 6.01 2.72
C HIS A 144 -0.99 6.04 3.58
N ALA A 145 -0.43 7.22 3.81
CA ALA A 145 0.71 7.41 4.68
C ALA A 145 0.36 6.85 6.06
N SER A 146 1.09 5.80 6.45
CA SER A 146 1.02 5.24 7.79
C SER A 146 1.54 6.30 8.75
N PHE A 147 0.61 7.01 9.37
CA PHE A 147 0.93 7.93 10.44
C PHE A 147 1.15 7.16 11.74
N PHE A 148 2.00 7.71 12.57
CA PHE A 148 2.30 7.19 13.89
C PHE A 148 1.64 8.09 14.92
N ASP A 149 0.54 7.63 15.49
CA ASP A 149 -0.20 8.38 16.49
C ASP A 149 0.40 8.19 17.88
N CYS A 150 0.51 9.30 18.60
CA CYS A 150 0.85 9.32 20.01
C CYS A 150 -0.43 9.22 20.84
N ALA A 151 -0.84 8.01 21.22
CA ALA A 151 -2.07 7.76 21.98
C ALA A 151 -2.25 8.64 23.24
N PRO A 152 -1.19 9.02 24.01
CA PRO A 152 -1.37 9.86 25.18
C PRO A 152 -1.58 11.36 24.89
N CYS A 153 -1.33 11.85 23.66
CA CYS A 153 -1.56 13.26 23.31
C CYS A 153 -2.23 13.52 21.95
N ASP A 154 -2.74 12.46 21.31
CA ASP A 154 -3.44 12.47 20.02
C ASP A 154 -2.69 13.24 18.90
N ARG A 155 -1.35 13.26 18.96
CA ARG A 155 -0.51 13.85 17.91
C ARG A 155 -0.07 12.81 16.90
N THR A 156 -0.18 13.18 15.63
CA THR A 156 0.09 12.34 14.48
C THR A 156 1.43 12.69 13.85
N PHE A 157 2.31 11.70 13.66
CA PHE A 157 3.65 11.88 13.13
C PHE A 157 3.84 11.14 11.81
N SER A 158 4.66 11.69 10.91
CA SER A 158 4.93 11.13 9.58
C SER A 158 5.95 9.98 9.58
N SER A 159 6.61 9.71 10.70
CA SER A 159 7.53 8.57 10.83
C SER A 159 7.65 8.09 12.28
N ALA A 160 8.10 6.84 12.43
CA ALA A 160 8.36 6.24 13.74
C ALA A 160 9.47 6.98 14.49
N GLU A 161 10.52 7.44 13.79
CA GLU A 161 11.61 8.21 14.38
C GLU A 161 11.13 9.57 14.90
N ALA A 162 10.23 10.24 14.16
CA ALA A 162 9.63 11.50 14.59
C ALA A 162 8.74 11.31 15.82
N LEU A 163 7.97 10.21 15.89
CA LEU A 163 7.23 9.83 17.10
C LEU A 163 8.18 9.54 18.26
N GLN A 164 9.26 8.78 18.06
CA GLN A 164 10.23 8.46 19.13
C GLN A 164 10.97 9.70 19.64
N GLN A 165 11.36 10.62 18.75
CA GLN A 165 11.90 11.92 19.11
C GLN A 165 10.88 12.73 19.92
N HIS A 166 9.62 12.75 19.49
CA HIS A 166 8.54 13.39 20.23
C HIS A 166 8.34 12.78 21.63
N LEU A 167 8.33 11.46 21.76
CA LEU A 167 8.24 10.78 23.06
C LEU A 167 9.43 11.10 23.96
N ARG A 168 10.63 11.26 23.38
CA ARG A 168 11.85 11.62 24.12
C ARG A 168 11.88 13.08 24.55
N ASP A 169 11.43 14.00 23.71
CA ASP A 169 11.66 15.45 23.90
C ASP A 169 10.43 16.20 24.44
N SER A 170 9.25 15.56 24.38
CA SER A 170 8.02 16.19 24.86
C SER A 170 7.86 16.00 26.34
N ARG A 171 7.67 17.11 27.05
CA ARG A 171 7.44 17.15 28.51
C ARG A 171 6.27 16.28 28.99
N ILE A 172 5.32 15.98 28.09
CA ILE A 172 4.16 15.12 28.36
C ILE A 172 4.57 13.64 28.47
N HIS A 173 5.63 13.21 27.78
CA HIS A 173 6.10 11.81 27.68
C HIS A 173 7.42 11.56 28.41
N GLN A 174 8.17 12.60 28.74
CA GLN A 174 9.34 12.54 29.63
C GLN A 174 8.98 12.26 31.10
N GLN A 175 7.93 11.48 31.40
CA GLN A 175 7.57 11.08 32.78
C GLN A 175 8.57 10.08 33.40
N ASP A 176 9.86 10.36 33.24
CA ASP A 176 10.87 10.24 34.30
C ASP A 176 11.00 11.60 35.04
N THR A 177 9.91 12.39 35.09
CA THR A 177 9.93 13.77 35.56
C THR A 177 10.19 13.83 37.07
N GLU A 178 11.03 14.77 37.45
CA GLU A 178 11.15 15.30 38.80
C GLU A 178 9.81 15.94 39.24
N THR A 179 8.79 15.13 39.53
CA THR A 179 7.56 15.64 40.12
C THR A 179 7.87 16.18 41.52
N PRO A 180 7.06 17.11 42.05
CA PRO A 180 7.27 17.64 43.40
C PRO A 180 7.39 16.54 44.48
N LEU A 181 6.62 15.46 44.39
CA LEU A 181 6.77 14.32 45.31
C LEU A 181 8.04 13.53 45.06
N ASN A 182 8.42 13.29 43.81
CA ASN A 182 9.67 12.58 43.49
C ASN A 182 10.88 13.34 44.04
N MET A 183 10.88 14.68 43.91
CA MET A 183 11.89 15.56 44.49
C MET A 183 11.88 15.52 46.03
N PHE A 184 10.71 15.52 46.65
CA PHE A 184 10.58 15.37 48.09
C PHE A 184 11.22 14.06 48.58
N PHE A 185 10.85 12.92 48.00
CA PHE A 185 11.39 11.62 48.42
C PHE A 185 12.88 11.48 48.15
N ARG A 186 13.36 11.94 46.98
CA ARG A 186 14.79 11.95 46.62
C ARG A 186 15.63 12.89 47.49
N SER A 187 15.01 13.86 48.19
CA SER A 187 15.72 14.70 49.17
C SER A 187 16.22 13.92 50.40
N PHE A 188 15.84 12.65 50.55
CA PHE A 188 16.34 11.75 51.59
C PHE A 188 17.30 10.70 50.97
N PRO A 189 18.61 11.00 50.83
CA PRO A 189 19.54 10.16 50.06
C PRO A 189 19.77 8.75 50.63
N THR A 190 19.42 8.52 51.90
CA THR A 190 19.52 7.19 52.52
C THR A 190 18.24 6.37 52.41
N PHE A 191 17.16 6.93 51.86
CA PHE A 191 15.89 6.25 51.65
C PHE A 191 15.85 5.69 50.23
N ASP A 192 15.64 4.38 50.13
CA ASP A 192 15.49 3.71 48.83
C ASP A 192 14.09 3.99 48.28
N TYR A 193 13.99 5.06 47.49
CA TYR A 193 12.71 5.54 46.97
C TYR A 193 12.35 4.85 45.65
N ASP A 194 11.24 4.11 45.66
CA ASP A 194 10.61 3.55 44.47
C ASP A 194 9.46 4.45 43.99
N PRO A 195 9.58 5.10 42.80
CA PRO A 195 8.54 5.97 42.26
C PRO A 195 7.30 5.23 41.76
N SER A 196 7.35 3.90 41.59
CA SER A 196 6.19 3.08 41.21
C SER A 196 5.21 2.87 42.35
N LEU A 197 5.64 3.08 43.60
CA LEU A 197 4.80 2.91 44.77
C LEU A 197 3.88 4.11 45.00
N PRO A 198 2.65 3.88 45.51
CA PRO A 198 1.74 4.94 45.92
C PRO A 198 2.42 5.95 46.88
N PRO A 199 2.24 7.26 46.71
CA PRO A 199 2.87 8.27 47.57
C PRO A 199 2.62 8.04 49.07
N ALA A 200 1.41 7.61 49.45
CA ALA A 200 1.09 7.27 50.83
C ALA A 200 1.93 6.10 51.38
N THR A 201 2.17 5.08 50.56
CA THR A 201 3.01 3.93 50.90
C THR A 201 4.48 4.33 51.03
N SER A 202 4.97 5.15 50.09
CA SER A 202 6.34 5.67 50.12
C SER A 202 6.58 6.55 51.34
N TYR A 203 5.61 7.39 51.72
CA TYR A 203 5.71 8.21 52.93
C TYR A 203 5.64 7.39 54.22
N ALA A 204 4.81 6.36 54.28
CA ALA A 204 4.78 5.43 55.43
C ALA A 204 6.15 4.75 55.62
N SER A 205 6.74 4.25 54.52
CA SER A 205 8.06 3.62 54.51
C SER A 205 9.17 4.61 54.92
N LEU A 206 9.11 5.86 54.45
CA LEU A 206 10.05 6.90 54.85
C LEU A 206 10.00 7.18 56.36
N ARG A 207 8.80 7.23 56.95
CA ARG A 207 8.64 7.46 58.41
C ARG A 207 9.25 6.33 59.23
N GLU A 208 9.07 5.08 58.79
CA GLU A 208 9.66 3.90 59.42
C GLU A 208 11.19 3.93 59.30
N HIS A 209 11.71 4.20 58.10
CA HIS A 209 13.15 4.33 57.83
C HIS A 209 13.83 5.41 58.68
N LYS A 210 13.18 6.56 58.86
CA LYS A 210 13.73 7.66 59.68
C LYS A 210 13.49 7.49 61.18
N GLY A 211 12.69 6.49 61.61
CA GLY A 211 12.42 6.23 63.02
C GLY A 211 11.79 7.41 63.77
N TRP A 212 11.01 8.24 63.08
CA TRP A 212 10.47 9.47 63.68
C TRP A 212 9.45 9.18 64.79
N ARG A 213 9.70 9.71 66.00
CA ARG A 213 8.70 9.71 67.06
C ARG A 213 7.52 10.63 66.73
N ARG A 214 6.32 10.23 67.13
CA ARG A 214 5.10 11.03 66.99
C ARG A 214 5.31 12.41 67.62
N GLY A 215 5.14 13.48 66.84
CA GLY A 215 5.26 14.87 67.30
C GLY A 215 6.69 15.42 67.33
N SER A 216 7.69 14.73 66.77
CA SER A 216 9.02 15.33 66.62
C SER A 216 9.01 16.45 65.59
N ALA A 217 9.84 17.49 65.79
CA ALA A 217 9.95 18.61 64.87
C ALA A 217 10.34 18.16 63.45
N ALA A 218 11.26 17.20 63.32
CA ALA A 218 11.65 16.63 62.03
C ALA A 218 10.51 15.87 61.32
N SER A 219 9.66 15.18 62.09
CA SER A 219 8.47 14.51 61.52
C SER A 219 7.40 15.50 61.09
N ALA A 220 7.26 16.61 61.82
CA ALA A 220 6.31 17.65 61.49
C ALA A 220 6.76 18.41 60.22
N ASP A 221 8.03 18.79 60.15
CA ASP A 221 8.63 19.44 58.97
C ASP A 221 8.50 18.57 57.71
N ALA A 222 8.91 17.30 57.80
CA ALA A 222 8.79 16.39 56.66
C ALA A 222 7.34 16.12 56.25
N TRP A 223 6.40 16.13 57.21
CA TRP A 223 4.98 16.02 56.90
C TRP A 223 4.47 17.24 56.16
N THR A 224 4.84 18.45 56.60
CA THR A 224 4.49 19.69 55.90
C THR A 224 5.03 19.68 54.47
N ARG A 225 6.32 19.38 54.28
CA ARG A 225 6.95 19.31 52.96
C ARG A 225 6.32 18.25 52.05
N TYR A 226 5.89 17.11 52.61
CA TYR A 226 5.16 16.10 51.87
C TYR A 226 3.78 16.59 51.43
N GLN A 227 3.05 17.30 52.29
CA GLN A 227 1.74 17.89 51.95
C GLN A 227 1.88 18.98 50.87
N GLU A 228 2.89 19.85 50.97
CA GLU A 228 3.20 20.86 49.95
C GLU A 228 3.54 20.22 48.59
N ALA A 229 4.26 19.10 48.60
CA ALA A 229 4.58 18.35 47.40
C ALA A 229 3.33 17.67 46.79
N LEU A 230 2.45 17.09 47.62
CA LEU A 230 1.15 16.55 47.15
C LEU A 230 0.31 17.64 46.49
N GLU A 231 0.23 18.82 47.11
CA GLU A 231 -0.48 19.98 46.57
C GLU A 231 0.09 20.43 45.22
N SER A 232 1.42 20.64 45.18
CA SER A 232 2.12 21.09 43.97
C SER A 232 1.96 20.11 42.81
N GLU A 233 1.95 18.81 43.12
CA GLU A 233 1.76 17.78 42.11
C GLU A 233 0.31 17.66 41.65
N LEU A 234 -0.68 17.81 42.54
CA LEU A 234 -2.07 17.90 42.11
C LEU A 234 -2.29 19.13 41.21
N HIS A 235 -1.67 20.26 41.54
CA HIS A 235 -1.72 21.45 40.70
C HIS A 235 -1.08 21.21 39.33
N MET A 236 0.03 20.46 39.27
CA MET A 236 0.66 20.05 38.01
C MET A 236 -0.28 19.22 37.13
N TRP A 237 -1.06 18.30 37.71
CA TRP A 237 -1.96 17.42 36.96
C TRP A 237 -3.30 18.06 36.57
N PHE A 238 -3.89 18.86 37.45
CA PHE A 238 -5.26 19.37 37.31
C PHE A 238 -5.34 20.89 37.19
N GLY A 239 -4.21 21.56 36.99
CA GLY A 239 -4.10 22.93 36.48
C GLY A 239 -4.70 24.04 37.35
N ALA A 240 -5.02 25.15 36.70
CA ALA A 240 -5.63 26.35 37.29
C ALA A 240 -7.10 26.51 36.85
N GLU A 241 -7.88 27.31 37.59
CA GLU A 241 -9.34 27.43 37.47
C GLU A 241 -9.87 27.82 36.08
N ASN A 242 -9.05 28.50 35.28
CA ASN A 242 -9.41 29.01 33.95
C ASN A 242 -9.09 28.03 32.81
N ASP A 243 -8.54 26.85 33.10
CA ASP A 243 -8.22 25.84 32.09
C ASP A 243 -9.32 24.77 32.00
N LEU A 244 -10.14 24.86 30.96
CA LEU A 244 -11.19 23.89 30.67
C LEU A 244 -10.64 22.47 30.46
N THR A 245 -9.43 22.35 29.92
CA THR A 245 -8.76 21.06 29.67
C THR A 245 -8.45 20.36 30.99
N ALA A 246 -7.96 21.13 31.96
CA ALA A 246 -7.64 20.63 33.29
C ALA A 246 -8.91 20.20 34.06
N TRP A 247 -10.00 20.98 33.92
CA TRP A 247 -11.31 20.60 34.41
C TRP A 247 -11.86 19.32 33.75
N HIS A 248 -11.64 19.13 32.45
CA HIS A 248 -12.02 17.91 31.75
C HIS A 248 -11.22 16.70 32.22
N ALA A 249 -9.91 16.84 32.46
CA ALA A 249 -9.08 15.78 33.04
C ALA A 249 -9.63 15.34 34.41
N LEU A 250 -9.94 16.31 35.29
CA LEU A 250 -10.57 16.02 36.58
C LEU A 250 -11.93 15.34 36.42
N CYS A 251 -12.80 15.85 35.55
CA CYS A 251 -14.12 15.28 35.27
C CYS A 251 -14.02 13.83 34.77
N ARG A 252 -13.03 13.51 33.92
CA ARG A 252 -12.77 12.14 33.48
C ARG A 252 -12.34 11.25 34.65
N ALA A 253 -11.41 11.73 35.47
CA ALA A 253 -10.91 10.99 36.65
C ALA A 253 -12.06 10.60 37.61
N ILE A 254 -13.02 11.50 37.83
CA ILE A 254 -14.19 11.22 38.69
C ILE A 254 -15.38 10.56 37.96
N GLY A 255 -15.25 10.27 36.66
CA GLY A 255 -16.23 9.51 35.87
C GLY A 255 -17.44 10.30 35.38
N VAL A 256 -17.33 11.61 35.16
CA VAL A 256 -18.39 12.47 34.62
C VAL A 256 -18.51 12.28 33.10
N LYS A 257 -19.67 11.82 32.64
CA LYS A 257 -20.03 11.70 31.21
C LYS A 257 -21.49 12.13 31.00
N PRO A 258 -21.82 12.99 30.01
CA PRO A 258 -20.90 13.67 29.08
C PRO A 258 -20.09 14.79 29.76
N LEU A 259 -18.95 15.17 29.18
CA LEU A 259 -18.11 16.24 29.71
C LEU A 259 -18.83 17.60 29.63
N PRO A 260 -18.80 18.43 30.68
CA PRO A 260 -19.42 19.74 30.65
C PRO A 260 -18.74 20.71 29.68
N ARG A 261 -19.46 21.73 29.19
CA ARG A 261 -18.97 22.63 28.15
C ARG A 261 -18.22 23.86 28.68
N THR A 262 -18.40 24.20 29.96
CA THR A 262 -17.79 25.37 30.59
C THR A 262 -17.16 25.00 31.93
N CYS A 263 -16.16 25.77 32.37
CA CYS A 263 -15.50 25.56 33.66
C CYS A 263 -16.49 25.62 34.82
N GLU A 264 -17.49 26.51 34.77
CA GLU A 264 -18.55 26.63 35.80
C GLU A 264 -19.36 25.33 35.96
N GLN A 265 -19.68 24.65 34.85
CA GLN A 265 -20.41 23.39 34.90
C GLN A 265 -19.53 22.23 35.41
N CYS A 266 -18.24 22.23 35.06
CA CYS A 266 -17.26 21.31 35.63
C CYS A 266 -17.15 21.51 37.14
N GLU A 267 -17.05 22.77 37.58
CA GLU A 267 -16.98 23.14 38.99
C GLU A 267 -18.21 22.68 39.77
N GLU A 268 -19.42 22.92 39.25
CA GLU A 268 -20.65 22.47 39.90
C GLU A 268 -20.70 20.94 40.05
N THR A 269 -20.22 20.22 39.05
CA THR A 269 -20.22 18.75 39.05
C THR A 269 -19.20 18.18 40.05
N VAL A 270 -17.99 18.74 40.06
CA VAL A 270 -16.93 18.35 40.99
C VAL A 270 -17.33 18.67 42.43
N ARG A 271 -17.98 19.80 42.68
CA ARG A 271 -18.47 20.21 44.03
C ARG A 271 -19.43 19.20 44.67
N ARG A 272 -20.13 18.40 43.88
CA ARG A 272 -21.09 17.39 44.37
C ARG A 272 -20.43 16.02 44.62
N THR A 273 -19.16 15.87 44.27
CA THR A 273 -18.42 14.61 44.29
C THR A 273 -17.36 14.64 45.38
N HIS A 274 -17.31 13.60 46.21
CA HIS A 274 -16.27 13.45 47.24
C HIS A 274 -15.23 12.45 46.74
N VAL A 275 -13.94 12.81 46.75
CA VAL A 275 -12.85 11.97 46.24
C VAL A 275 -11.59 12.18 47.09
N ASN A 276 -10.75 11.14 47.23
CA ASN A 276 -9.48 11.26 47.92
C ASN A 276 -8.41 11.85 46.98
N ILE A 277 -7.68 12.86 47.44
CA ILE A 277 -6.64 13.53 46.64
C ILE A 277 -5.52 12.59 46.22
N ILE A 278 -5.09 11.71 47.12
CA ILE A 278 -3.98 10.80 46.83
C ILE A 278 -4.40 9.83 45.73
N ASP A 279 -5.65 9.39 45.69
CA ASP A 279 -6.17 8.58 44.59
C ASP A 279 -6.20 9.35 43.26
N LEU A 280 -6.46 10.66 43.28
CA LEU A 280 -6.38 11.50 42.07
C LEU A 280 -4.95 11.67 41.57
N ILE A 281 -3.97 11.80 42.48
CA ILE A 281 -2.55 11.88 42.13
C ILE A 281 -2.07 10.53 41.59
N GLU A 282 -2.45 9.43 42.24
CA GLU A 282 -2.17 8.08 41.75
C GLU A 282 -2.78 7.85 40.37
N TRP A 283 -4.02 8.31 40.14
CA TRP A 283 -4.66 8.27 38.83
C TRP A 283 -3.91 9.10 37.80
N GLY A 284 -3.51 10.34 38.12
CA GLY A 284 -2.74 11.20 37.21
C GLY A 284 -1.35 10.65 36.85
N ARG A 285 -0.75 9.84 37.73
CA ARG A 285 0.51 9.12 37.48
C ARG A 285 0.34 7.83 36.67
N SER A 286 -0.88 7.32 36.57
CA SER A 286 -1.17 6.05 35.89
C SER A 286 -1.86 6.31 34.56
N ASP A 287 -1.51 5.56 33.51
CA ASP A 287 -2.27 5.53 32.24
C ASP A 287 -3.61 4.76 32.37
N ASN A 288 -4.17 4.67 33.57
CA ASN A 288 -5.33 3.83 33.84
C ASN A 288 -6.64 4.56 33.44
N GLU A 289 -7.43 3.94 32.57
CA GLU A 289 -8.74 4.48 32.14
C GLU A 289 -9.83 4.30 33.21
N ASP A 290 -9.55 3.52 34.25
CA ASP A 290 -10.48 3.30 35.36
C ASP A 290 -10.69 4.59 36.17
N LYS A 291 -11.97 4.92 36.42
CA LYS A 291 -12.33 6.08 37.24
C LYS A 291 -11.85 5.90 38.68
N VAL A 292 -11.49 7.01 39.31
CA VAL A 292 -11.17 7.07 40.73
C VAL A 292 -12.42 6.78 41.56
N GLN A 293 -12.23 6.14 42.72
CA GLN A 293 -13.30 5.89 43.66
C GLN A 293 -13.89 7.20 44.19
N THR A 294 -15.19 7.39 43.97
CA THR A 294 -15.95 8.54 44.45
C THR A 294 -16.92 8.15 45.55
N PHE A 295 -17.21 9.09 46.45
CA PHE A 295 -18.02 8.88 47.65
C PHE A 295 -19.22 9.81 47.66
N ARG A 296 -20.32 9.32 48.27
CA ARG A 296 -21.59 10.07 48.34
C ARG A 296 -21.55 11.16 49.40
N ASP A 297 -20.77 10.95 50.46
CA ASP A 297 -20.66 11.87 51.58
C ASP A 297 -19.26 11.87 52.20
N VAL A 298 -19.01 12.91 53.01
CA VAL A 298 -17.74 13.12 53.71
C VAL A 298 -17.44 12.00 54.71
N ALA A 299 -18.45 11.37 55.31
CA ALA A 299 -18.23 10.35 56.33
C ALA A 299 -17.65 9.07 55.70
N GLN A 300 -18.14 8.67 54.52
CA GLN A 300 -17.60 7.56 53.74
C GLN A 300 -16.15 7.83 53.30
N LEU A 301 -15.89 9.04 52.78
CA LEU A 301 -14.53 9.42 52.38
C LEU A 301 -13.56 9.44 53.59
N ARG A 302 -14.01 9.91 54.76
CA ARG A 302 -13.22 9.88 56.00
C ARG A 302 -12.95 8.45 56.47
N ALA A 303 -13.93 7.55 56.38
CA ALA A 303 -13.76 6.15 56.73
C ALA A 303 -12.72 5.47 55.82
N TYR A 304 -12.86 5.64 54.50
CA TYR A 304 -11.93 5.13 53.51
C TYR A 304 -10.51 5.68 53.72
N THR A 305 -10.37 6.99 53.92
CA THR A 305 -9.07 7.65 54.14
C THR A 305 -8.36 7.13 55.38
N LYS A 306 -9.11 6.78 56.43
CA LYS A 306 -8.56 6.17 57.65
C LYS A 306 -8.12 4.72 57.42
N GLU A 307 -8.92 3.96 56.68
CA GLU A 307 -8.65 2.56 56.35
C GLU A 307 -7.40 2.42 55.47
N THR A 308 -7.32 3.21 54.39
CA THR A 308 -6.21 3.17 53.43
C THR A 308 -4.98 3.97 53.85
N ARG A 309 -5.08 4.75 54.94
CA ARG A 309 -4.05 5.68 55.42
C ARG A 309 -3.65 6.75 54.40
N LYS A 310 -4.49 7.01 53.39
CA LYS A 310 -4.28 8.03 52.35
C LYS A 310 -4.64 9.44 52.85
N ILE A 311 -3.87 9.92 53.83
CA ILE A 311 -4.15 11.13 54.62
C ILE A 311 -3.61 12.40 53.93
N PHE A 312 -4.47 13.40 53.75
CA PHE A 312 -4.12 14.74 53.26
C PHE A 312 -4.69 15.83 54.17
N SER A 313 -3.89 16.57 54.91
CA SER A 313 -4.39 17.61 55.83
C SER A 313 -4.91 18.83 55.06
N ASN A 314 -6.19 19.17 55.24
CA ASN A 314 -6.73 20.42 54.68
C ASN A 314 -6.24 21.63 55.48
N THR A 315 -5.31 22.39 54.90
CA THR A 315 -4.79 23.67 55.41
C THR A 315 -5.31 24.88 54.62
N PHE A 316 -6.28 24.68 53.71
CA PHE A 316 -6.76 25.69 52.74
C PHE A 316 -7.83 26.66 53.28
N ASP A 317 -7.59 27.25 54.45
CA ASP A 317 -8.45 28.30 55.00
C ASP A 317 -7.98 29.74 54.65
N GLY A 318 -6.90 29.89 53.87
CA GLY A 318 -6.32 31.18 53.46
C GLY A 318 -6.81 31.73 52.11
N GLU A 319 -6.74 33.06 51.93
CA GLU A 319 -7.23 33.80 50.73
C GLU A 319 -6.48 33.50 49.41
N GLY A 320 -5.39 32.74 49.43
CA GLY A 320 -4.58 32.39 48.26
C GLY A 320 -4.66 30.92 47.81
N GLY A 321 -5.52 30.11 48.42
CA GLY A 321 -5.65 28.68 48.10
C GLY A 321 -6.38 28.43 46.77
N ASN A 322 -5.84 27.51 45.95
CA ASN A 322 -6.46 27.09 44.69
C ASN A 322 -7.92 26.66 44.94
N VAL A 323 -8.86 27.30 44.23
CA VAL A 323 -10.29 27.12 44.49
C VAL A 323 -10.74 25.70 44.09
N VAL A 324 -10.11 25.07 43.09
CA VAL A 324 -10.36 23.65 42.73
C VAL A 324 -10.00 22.73 43.90
N LEU A 325 -8.82 22.92 44.49
CA LEU A 325 -8.38 22.20 45.69
C LEU A 325 -9.32 22.44 46.88
N ARG A 326 -9.70 23.70 47.13
CA ARG A 326 -10.68 24.08 48.16
C ARG A 326 -12.02 23.39 47.96
N HIS A 327 -12.44 23.19 46.71
CA HIS A 327 -13.68 22.48 46.37
C HIS A 327 -13.57 20.98 46.58
N LEU A 328 -12.45 20.36 46.21
CA LEU A 328 -12.17 18.94 46.43
C LEU A 328 -12.04 18.59 47.92
N LEU A 329 -11.52 19.52 48.73
CA LEU A 329 -11.14 19.28 50.13
C LEU A 329 -12.18 19.68 51.17
N ARG A 330 -13.37 20.13 50.74
CA ARG A 330 -14.26 20.98 51.53
C ARG A 330 -14.58 20.51 52.96
N LYS A 331 -14.37 19.22 53.31
CA LYS A 331 -14.39 18.69 54.71
C LYS A 331 -13.49 17.48 54.99
N ILE A 332 -12.32 17.35 54.36
CA ILE A 332 -11.35 16.31 54.74
C ILE A 332 -10.25 16.95 55.58
N PHE A 333 -10.56 17.29 56.83
CA PHE A 333 -10.09 16.64 58.06
C PHE A 333 -11.04 17.09 59.18
#